data_AF-A0A7X1TWN9-F1
#
_entry.id   AF-A0A7X1TWN9-F1
#
_cell.length_a   1.000
_cell.length_b   1.000
_cell.length_c   1.000
_cell.angle_alpha   90.00
_cell.angle_beta   90.00
_cell.angle_gamma   90.00
#
_symmetry.space_group_name_H-M   'P 1'
#
loop_
_entity.id
_entity.type
_entity.pdbx_description
1 polymer ?
#
loop_
_entity_poly.entity_id
_entity_poly.type
_entity_poly.pdbx_seq_one_letter_code
_entity_poly.pdbx_strand_id
1 'polypeptide(L)'
;MLTLSKRYLELEQAAHRGTGGVSSENRHLGFVPAFMDTRTGKVYGCTFADGRPAAFHVLDGLPDELVVARDRYGRPSQVVGTVISGFTLDSRFYTREQAAAQVSRSEAYSDSIAH
;
A
#
# COMPACT_ATOMS: atom_id res chain seq x y z
N MET A 1 -8.87 12.20 21.14
CA MET A 1 -8.48 12.43 19.74
C MET A 1 -6.97 12.28 19.66
N LEU A 2 -6.45 11.24 19.01
CA LEU A 2 -5.02 10.95 18.98
C LEU A 2 -4.44 11.36 17.63
N THR A 3 -3.57 12.36 17.64
CA THR A 3 -2.83 12.86 16.49
C THR A 3 -1.66 11.92 16.21
N LEU A 4 -1.59 11.36 15.00
CA LEU A 4 -0.46 10.54 14.54
C LEU A 4 0.79 11.43 14.37
N SER A 5 1.71 11.35 15.32
CA SER A 5 2.97 12.10 15.26
C SER A 5 4.02 11.36 14.43
N LYS A 6 4.97 12.11 13.87
CA LYS A 6 6.11 11.57 13.12
C LYS A 6 6.91 10.51 13.90
N ARG A 7 6.96 10.64 15.23
CA ARG A 7 7.58 9.64 16.13
C ARG A 7 6.82 8.31 16.18
N TYR A 8 5.50 8.33 15.98
CA TYR A 8 4.71 7.10 15.89
C TYR A 8 5.06 6.33 14.62
N LEU A 9 5.18 7.02 13.48
CA LEU A 9 5.65 6.42 12.22
C LEU A 9 7.09 5.88 12.31
N GLU A 10 7.98 6.56 13.03
CA GLU A 10 9.36 6.10 13.23
C GLU A 10 9.43 4.86 14.14
N LEU A 11 8.57 4.79 15.17
CA LEU A 11 8.45 3.60 16.02
C LEU A 11 7.79 2.43 15.30
N GLU A 12 6.79 2.68 14.46
CA GLU A 12 6.18 1.65 13.62
C GLU A 12 7.17 1.13 12.56
N GLN A 13 7.94 2.02 11.93
CA GLN A 13 9.03 1.62 11.02
C GLN A 13 10.12 0.82 11.74
N ALA A 14 10.47 1.17 12.98
CA ALA A 14 11.47 0.45 13.75
C ALA A 14 10.95 -0.92 14.22
N ALA A 15 9.68 -1.02 14.60
CA ALA A 15 9.03 -2.29 14.96
C ALA A 15 8.83 -3.22 13.75
N HIS A 16 8.79 -2.67 12.53
CA HIS A 16 8.66 -3.42 11.28
C HIS A 16 9.95 -3.54 10.46
N ARG A 17 11.10 -3.10 11.00
CA ARG A 17 12.43 -3.45 10.50
C ARG A 17 12.74 -4.91 10.85
N GLY A 18 12.12 -5.82 10.11
CA GLY A 18 12.26 -7.28 10.31
C GLY A 18 11.03 -8.06 9.87
N THR A 19 9.87 -7.41 9.79
CA THR A 19 8.71 -7.94 9.07
C THR A 19 8.70 -7.25 7.73
N GLY A 20 9.39 -7.84 6.75
CA GLY A 20 9.39 -7.37 5.37
C GLY A 20 7.95 -7.14 4.93
N GLY A 21 7.53 -5.87 4.90
CA GLY A 21 6.34 -5.42 4.21
C GLY A 21 6.63 -5.61 2.72
N VAL A 22 6.53 -6.85 2.29
CA VAL A 22 6.78 -7.47 0.99
C VAL A 22 7.12 -6.51 -0.16
N SER A 23 8.29 -5.87 -0.07
CA SER A 23 8.70 -4.79 -1.01
C SER A 23 9.44 -5.32 -2.25
N SER A 24 9.60 -6.64 -2.37
CA SER A 24 10.25 -7.28 -3.53
C SER A 24 9.63 -8.63 -3.89
N GLU A 25 9.23 -9.43 -2.91
CA GLU A 25 8.74 -10.80 -3.15
C GLU A 25 7.30 -10.86 -3.70
N ASN A 26 6.41 -9.92 -3.34
CA ASN A 26 5.01 -9.91 -3.80
C ASN A 26 4.84 -9.51 -5.27
N ARG A 27 5.86 -8.91 -5.88
CA ARG A 27 5.81 -8.45 -7.27
C ARG A 27 5.69 -9.63 -8.24
N HIS A 28 6.17 -10.81 -7.86
CA HIS A 28 6.18 -12.00 -8.70
C HIS A 28 4.79 -12.67 -8.75
N LEU A 29 3.89 -12.32 -7.84
CA LEU A 29 2.55 -12.88 -7.73
C LEU A 29 1.45 -11.95 -8.30
N GLY A 30 1.83 -10.84 -8.95
CA GLY A 30 0.88 -9.94 -9.61
C GLY A 30 0.26 -8.85 -8.71
N PHE A 31 0.70 -8.72 -7.46
CA PHE A 31 0.25 -7.64 -6.59
C PHE A 31 0.79 -6.29 -7.05
N VAL A 32 -0.13 -5.34 -7.26
CA VAL A 32 0.20 -3.94 -7.60
C VAL A 32 -0.13 -3.04 -6.42
N PRO A 33 0.77 -2.13 -5.99
CA PRO A 33 0.47 -1.20 -4.90
C PRO A 33 -0.76 -0.34 -5.22
N ALA A 34 -1.63 -0.16 -4.22
CA ALA A 34 -2.86 0.60 -4.35
C ALA A 34 -3.26 1.25 -3.03
N PHE A 35 -4.22 2.17 -3.10
CA PHE A 35 -4.88 2.79 -1.97
C PHE A 35 -6.38 2.56 -2.05
N MET A 36 -7.06 2.49 -0.91
CA MET A 36 -8.51 2.44 -0.85
C MET A 36 -9.03 3.51 0.09
N ASP A 37 -9.99 4.31 -0.37
CA ASP A 37 -10.76 5.19 0.51
C ASP A 37 -11.86 4.37 1.17
N THR A 38 -11.69 4.07 2.47
CA THR A 38 -12.62 3.27 3.26
C THR A 38 -14.01 3.90 3.39
N ARG A 39 -14.15 5.21 3.18
CA ARG A 39 -15.44 5.90 3.22
C ARG A 39 -16.27 5.65 1.97
N THR A 40 -15.62 5.58 0.80
CA THR A 40 -16.31 5.46 -0.50
C THR A 40 -16.17 4.07 -1.12
N GLY A 41 -15.24 3.25 -0.62
CA GLY A 41 -14.86 1.97 -1.21
C GLY A 41 -14.05 2.11 -2.51
N LYS A 42 -13.71 3.33 -2.94
CA LYS A 42 -12.95 3.55 -4.17
C LYS A 42 -11.50 3.13 -3.99
N VAL A 43 -10.99 2.41 -4.99
CA VAL A 43 -9.60 1.97 -5.07
C VAL A 43 -8.85 2.85 -6.07
N TYR A 44 -7.69 3.33 -5.66
CA TYR A 44 -6.80 4.16 -6.45
C TYR A 44 -5.50 3.41 -6.68
N GLY A 45 -5.12 3.23 -7.94
CA GLY A 45 -3.82 2.65 -8.29
C GLY A 45 -2.70 3.56 -7.79
N CYS A 46 -1.61 2.96 -7.32
CA CYS A 46 -0.43 3.72 -6.96
C CYS A 46 0.35 4.08 -8.24
N THR A 47 0.34 5.37 -8.59
CA THR A 47 1.02 5.89 -9.77
C THR A 47 1.93 7.07 -9.40
N PHE A 48 2.98 7.26 -10.18
CA PHE A 48 3.77 8.50 -10.15
C PHE A 48 2.94 9.67 -10.68
N ALA A 49 3.43 10.90 -10.50
CA ALA A 49 2.77 12.11 -10.99
C ALA A 49 2.53 12.11 -12.52
N ASP A 50 3.28 11.31 -13.27
CA ASP A 50 3.11 11.14 -14.72
C ASP A 50 2.10 10.05 -15.11
N GLY A 51 1.42 9.45 -14.12
CA GLY A 51 0.42 8.39 -14.30
C GLY A 51 1.00 6.99 -14.47
N ARG A 52 2.33 6.81 -14.53
CA ARG A 52 2.92 5.47 -14.61
C ARG A 52 2.73 4.70 -13.31
N PRO A 53 2.42 3.39 -13.35
CA PRO A 53 2.33 2.55 -12.15
C PRO A 53 3.62 2.57 -11.34
N ALA A 54 3.50 2.79 -10.04
CA ALA A 54 4.63 2.79 -9.13
C ALA A 54 4.87 1.39 -8.57
N ALA A 55 6.15 1.06 -8.40
CA ALA A 55 6.59 -0.20 -7.82
C ALA A 55 6.40 -0.26 -6.29
N PHE A 56 6.19 0.88 -5.66
CA PHE A 56 6.08 1.07 -4.22
C PHE A 56 5.05 2.17 -3.93
N HIS A 57 4.52 2.22 -2.70
CA HIS A 57 3.52 3.22 -2.32
C HIS A 57 4.07 4.65 -2.41
N VAL A 58 3.59 5.39 -3.41
CA VAL A 58 3.74 6.84 -3.61
C VAL A 58 2.36 7.50 -3.66
N LEU A 59 2.27 8.72 -3.14
CA LEU A 59 1.01 9.49 -3.11
C LEU A 59 0.82 10.37 -4.36
N ASP A 60 1.84 10.45 -5.22
CA ASP A 60 1.95 11.44 -6.31
C ASP A 60 0.77 11.42 -7.28
N GLY A 61 0.24 10.24 -7.60
CA GLY A 61 -0.87 10.06 -8.54
C GLY A 61 -2.26 10.06 -7.90
N LEU A 62 -2.38 10.34 -6.60
CA LEU A 62 -3.69 10.43 -5.96
C LEU A 62 -4.41 11.73 -6.34
N PRO A 63 -5.74 11.69 -6.50
CA PRO A 63 -6.50 12.88 -6.81
C PRO A 63 -6.47 13.89 -5.65
N ASP A 64 -6.46 15.17 -6.02
CA ASP A 64 -6.36 16.31 -5.09
C ASP A 64 -7.42 16.29 -3.98
N GLU A 65 -8.61 15.74 -4.23
CA GLU A 65 -9.68 15.60 -3.24
C GLU A 65 -9.32 14.74 -2.03
N LEU A 66 -8.32 13.87 -2.17
CA LEU A 66 -7.81 13.04 -1.10
C LEU A 66 -6.59 13.65 -0.42
N VAL A 67 -5.95 14.66 -1.02
CA VAL A 67 -4.70 15.26 -0.54
C VAL A 67 -5.00 16.35 0.47
N VAL A 68 -4.51 16.18 1.70
CA VAL A 68 -4.69 17.14 2.81
C VAL A 68 -3.55 18.15 2.87
N ALA A 69 -2.34 17.72 2.52
CA ALA A 69 -1.17 18.59 2.51
C ALA A 69 -0.21 18.21 1.39
N ARG A 70 0.56 19.21 0.95
CA ARG A 70 1.64 19.05 -0.02
C ARG A 70 2.97 19.49 0.59
N ASP A 71 4.07 18.95 0.10
CA ASP A 71 5.41 19.38 0.48
C ASP A 71 5.81 20.70 -0.21
N ARG A 72 7.01 21.20 0.08
CA ARG A 72 7.56 22.42 -0.53
C ARG A 72 7.77 22.34 -2.05
N TYR A 73 7.69 21.15 -2.64
CA TYR A 73 7.80 20.90 -4.07
C TYR A 73 6.42 20.64 -4.73
N GLY A 74 5.33 20.80 -3.98
CA GLY A 74 3.96 20.59 -4.46
C GLY A 74 3.51 19.13 -4.51
N ARG A 75 4.31 18.20 -3.97
CA ARG A 75 3.96 16.76 -3.98
C ARG A 75 3.03 16.43 -2.82
N PRO A 76 2.03 15.54 -3.00
CA PRO A 76 1.19 15.08 -1.90
C PRO A 76 2.05 14.54 -0.75
N SER A 77 1.88 15.11 0.44
CA SER A 77 2.60 14.71 1.65
C SER A 77 1.68 14.08 2.69
N GLN A 78 0.39 14.40 2.66
CA GLN A 78 -0.64 13.81 3.52
C GLN A 78 -1.93 13.61 2.74
N VAL A 79 -2.66 12.57 3.10
CA VAL A 79 -4.00 12.25 2.56
C VAL A 79 -5.02 12.16 3.68
N VAL A 80 -6.31 12.19 3.32
CA VAL A 80 -7.40 12.04 4.28
C VAL A 80 -7.30 10.71 5.03
N GLY A 81 -7.63 10.72 6.32
CA GLY A 81 -7.46 9.56 7.21
C GLY A 81 -8.33 8.35 6.89
N THR A 82 -9.22 8.45 5.90
CA THR A 82 -10.02 7.33 5.39
C THR A 82 -9.29 6.52 4.33
N VAL A 83 -8.17 7.04 3.78
CA VAL A 83 -7.36 6.35 2.78
C VAL A 83 -6.38 5.39 3.46
N ILE A 84 -6.45 4.11 3.09
CA ILE A 84 -5.55 3.06 3.56
C ILE A 84 -4.67 2.54 2.41
N SER A 85 -3.46 2.11 2.73
CA SER A 85 -2.54 1.49 1.77
C SER A 85 -2.74 -0.02 1.70
N GLY A 86 -2.67 -0.57 0.49
CA GLY A 86 -2.76 -2.01 0.25
C GLY A 86 -2.26 -2.37 -1.14
N PHE A 87 -2.82 -3.44 -1.70
CA PHE A 87 -2.46 -3.95 -3.01
C PHE A 87 -3.71 -4.37 -3.78
N THR A 88 -3.63 -4.31 -5.10
CA THR A 88 -4.61 -4.94 -5.99
C THR A 88 -4.04 -6.20 -6.61
N LEU A 89 -4.83 -7.27 -6.61
CA LEU A 89 -4.59 -8.50 -7.34
C LEU A 89 -5.91 -8.90 -8.02
N ASP A 90 -5.88 -9.18 -9.33
CA ASP A 90 -7.07 -9.53 -10.13
C ASP A 90 -8.28 -8.61 -9.89
N SER A 91 -8.03 -7.29 -9.87
CA SER A 91 -9.05 -6.24 -9.61
C SER A 91 -9.67 -6.24 -8.22
N ARG A 92 -9.13 -7.01 -7.26
CA ARG A 92 -9.54 -7.00 -5.85
C ARG A 92 -8.51 -6.29 -5.00
N PHE A 93 -8.97 -5.47 -4.07
CA PHE A 93 -8.12 -4.83 -3.08
C PHE A 93 -7.85 -5.77 -1.90
N TYR A 94 -6.60 -5.79 -1.47
CA TYR A 94 -6.10 -6.51 -0.31
C TYR A 94 -5.40 -5.51 0.59
N THR A 95 -5.71 -5.54 1.89
CA THR A 95 -4.85 -4.88 2.88
C THR A 95 -3.46 -5.54 2.88
N ARG A 96 -2.48 -4.90 3.53
CA ARG A 96 -1.13 -5.47 3.64
C ARG A 96 -1.16 -6.86 4.29
N GLU A 97 -1.97 -7.02 5.32
CA GLU A 97 -2.16 -8.26 6.06
C GLU A 97 -2.82 -9.34 5.18
N GLN A 98 -3.85 -8.96 4.42
CA GLN A 98 -4.53 -9.87 3.50
C GLN A 98 -3.61 -10.30 2.35
N ALA A 99 -2.80 -9.39 1.82
CA ALA A 99 -1.83 -9.70 0.77
C ALA A 99 -0.77 -10.68 1.30
N ALA A 100 -0.23 -10.46 2.50
CA ALA A 100 0.71 -11.39 3.13
C ALA A 100 0.10 -12.79 3.33
N ALA A 101 -1.14 -12.87 3.85
CA ALA A 101 -1.83 -14.13 4.04
C ALA A 101 -2.10 -14.89 2.72
N GLN A 102 -2.39 -14.17 1.63
CA GLN A 102 -2.62 -14.76 0.32
C GLN A 102 -1.36 -15.40 -0.25
N VAL A 103 -0.20 -14.76 -0.05
CA VAL A 103 1.11 -15.21 -0.55
C VAL A 103 1.54 -16.49 0.16
N SER A 104 1.44 -16.52 1.48
CA SER A 104 1.72 -17.74 2.26
C SER A 104 0.80 -18.90 1.86
N ARG A 105 -0.44 -18.62 1.46
CA ARG A 105 -1.36 -19.65 0.97
C ARG A 105 -0.98 -20.17 -0.42
N SER A 106 -0.54 -19.29 -1.33
CA SER A 106 -0.07 -19.72 -2.66
C SER A 106 1.20 -20.56 -2.58
N GLU A 107 2.15 -20.19 -1.72
CA GLU A 107 3.39 -20.95 -1.52
C GLU A 107 3.09 -22.34 -0.94
N ALA A 108 2.27 -22.41 0.11
CA ALA A 108 1.85 -23.68 0.70
C ALA A 108 1.11 -24.60 -0.30
N TYR A 109 0.32 -24.01 -1.22
CA TYR A 109 -0.33 -24.79 -2.28
C TYR A 109 0.66 -25.29 -3.33
N SER A 110 1.57 -24.44 -3.80
CA SER A 110 2.61 -24.82 -4.76
C SER A 110 3.51 -25.94 -4.22
N ASP A 111 3.91 -25.89 -2.95
CA ASP A 111 4.69 -26.94 -2.32
C ASP A 111 3.92 -28.27 -2.19
N SER A 112 2.60 -28.21 -1.98
CA SER A 112 1.76 -29.41 -1.84
C SER A 112 1.52 -30.20 -3.13
N ILE A 113 1.71 -29.58 -4.31
CA ILE A 113 1.53 -30.19 -5.63
C ILE A 113 2.86 -30.68 -6.23
N ALA A 114 3.99 -30.32 -5.63
CA ALA A 114 5.33 -30.68 -6.09
C ALA A 114 5.84 -32.05 -5.56
N HIS A 115 4.97 -32.91 -5.04
CA HIS A 115 5.26 -34.28 -4.58
C HIS A 115 4.32 -35.30 -5.22
#